data_AF-A0A7V5VYW7-F1
#
_entry.id   AF-A0A7V5VYW7-F1
#
_cell.length_a   1.000
_cell.length_b   1.000
_cell.length_c   1.000
_cell.angle_alpha   90.00
_cell.angle_beta   90.00
_cell.angle_gamma   90.00
#
_symmetry.space_group_name_H-M   'P 1'
#
loop_
_entity.id
_entity.type
_entity.pdbx_description
1 polymer ?
#
loop_
_entity_poly.entity_id
_entity_poly.type
_entity_poly.pdbx_seq_one_letter_code
_entity_poly.pdbx_strand_id
1 'polypeptide(L)'
;MTRVYISYLGGSDINPDGYIYYCIANFIVGFALIPHFIFLYKRLVPAMEFLSTFSCIWGVEGCIGFGLIGIFHQGILPKMHQITTYMAFGGFGICAFFCLFILIRKIILKHNWPSIKKFILLYGSMLSILIIALLFDSYEEFFVNIGVNPIYLNDKFLEWLYFFATLDWLIMIILIIPMI
;
A
#
# COMPACT_ATOMS: atom_id res chain seq x y z
N MET A 1 -26.67 -7.22 -6.60
CA MET A 1 -25.79 -6.42 -7.46
C MET A 1 -24.36 -6.86 -7.21
N THR A 2 -23.68 -7.38 -8.22
CA THR A 2 -22.27 -7.77 -8.13
C THR A 2 -21.42 -6.50 -8.06
N ARG A 3 -20.86 -6.19 -6.88
CA ARG A 3 -19.84 -5.14 -6.76
C ARG A 3 -18.71 -5.47 -7.73
N VAL A 4 -18.45 -4.58 -8.68
CA VAL A 4 -17.33 -4.69 -9.61
C VAL A 4 -16.12 -4.10 -8.89
N TYR A 5 -15.05 -4.86 -8.73
CA TYR A 5 -13.82 -4.43 -8.05
C TYR A 5 -12.84 -3.80 -9.06
N ILE A 6 -11.87 -2.99 -8.60
CA ILE A 6 -10.84 -2.43 -9.51
C ILE A 6 -10.07 -3.53 -10.23
N SER A 7 -9.75 -4.62 -9.51
CA SER A 7 -9.07 -5.80 -10.05
C SER A 7 -9.83 -6.48 -11.20
N TYR A 8 -11.13 -6.20 -11.36
CA TYR A 8 -11.95 -6.70 -12.46
C TYR A 8 -11.85 -5.86 -13.73
N LEU A 9 -11.54 -4.56 -13.62
CA LEU A 9 -11.50 -3.62 -14.75
C LEU A 9 -10.36 -3.90 -15.74
N GLY A 10 -9.29 -4.53 -15.27
CA GLY A 10 -8.18 -5.02 -16.09
C GLY A 10 -8.19 -6.54 -16.28
N GLY A 11 -9.31 -7.21 -16.02
CA GLY A 11 -9.40 -8.68 -16.06
C GLY A 11 -9.20 -9.27 -17.46
N SER A 12 -8.85 -10.56 -17.48
CA SER A 12 -8.61 -11.35 -18.70
C SER A 12 -9.74 -11.26 -19.74
N ASP A 13 -10.98 -11.13 -19.28
CA ASP A 13 -12.17 -11.21 -20.12
C ASP A 13 -12.37 -9.94 -20.97
N ILE A 14 -11.84 -8.80 -20.51
CA ILE A 14 -12.01 -7.49 -21.15
C ILE A 14 -10.73 -7.09 -21.90
N ASN A 15 -9.55 -7.38 -21.35
CA ASN A 15 -8.26 -7.04 -21.95
C ASN A 15 -7.20 -8.12 -21.63
N PRO A 16 -7.19 -9.24 -22.36
CA PRO A 16 -6.33 -10.38 -22.05
C PRO A 16 -4.83 -10.04 -22.14
N ASP A 17 -4.42 -9.27 -23.15
CA ASP A 17 -3.03 -8.88 -23.31
C ASP A 17 -2.58 -7.94 -22.19
N GLY A 18 -3.36 -6.89 -21.89
CA GLY A 18 -3.07 -5.96 -20.80
C GLY A 18 -3.06 -6.66 -19.44
N TYR A 19 -3.94 -7.63 -19.23
CA TYR A 19 -3.99 -8.45 -18.03
C TYR A 19 -2.69 -9.26 -17.82
N ILE A 20 -2.15 -9.87 -18.89
CA ILE A 20 -0.87 -10.60 -18.81
C ILE A 20 0.27 -9.66 -18.39
N TYR A 21 0.38 -8.50 -19.02
CA TYR A 21 1.41 -7.52 -18.65
C TYR A 21 1.24 -7.03 -17.21
N TYR A 22 0.02 -6.79 -16.76
CA TYR A 22 -0.29 -6.41 -15.38
C TYR A 22 0.15 -7.49 -14.38
N CYS A 23 -0.17 -8.76 -14.65
CA CYS A 23 0.22 -9.88 -13.81
C CYS A 23 1.74 -10.03 -13.71
N ILE A 24 2.44 -9.96 -14.84
CA ILE A 24 3.91 -10.03 -14.88
C ILE A 24 4.51 -8.85 -14.10
N ALA A 25 4.01 -7.63 -14.32
CA ALA A 25 4.51 -6.45 -13.62
C ALA A 25 4.32 -6.56 -12.10
N ASN A 26 3.12 -6.93 -11.63
CA ASN A 26 2.85 -7.12 -10.22
C ASN A 26 3.72 -8.21 -9.60
N PHE A 27 3.86 -9.35 -10.29
CA PHE A 27 4.71 -10.45 -9.82
C PHE A 27 6.16 -9.98 -9.65
N ILE A 28 6.73 -9.37 -10.69
CA ILE A 28 8.12 -8.87 -10.65
C ILE A 28 8.27 -7.82 -9.55
N VAL A 29 7.38 -6.82 -9.49
CA VAL A 29 7.47 -5.72 -8.51
C VAL A 29 7.29 -6.24 -7.08
N GLY A 30 6.31 -7.11 -6.84
CA GLY A 30 6.06 -7.69 -5.51
C GLY A 30 7.30 -8.35 -4.94
N PHE A 31 7.94 -9.23 -5.70
CA PHE A 31 9.15 -9.92 -5.24
C PHE A 31 10.40 -9.03 -5.26
N ALA A 32 10.51 -8.08 -6.20
CA ALA A 32 11.62 -7.12 -6.26
C ALA A 32 11.65 -6.16 -5.06
N LEU A 33 10.52 -5.97 -4.36
CA LEU A 33 10.45 -5.17 -3.14
C LEU A 33 10.97 -5.91 -1.89
N ILE A 34 11.15 -7.24 -1.91
CA ILE A 34 11.64 -7.99 -0.74
C ILE A 34 13.03 -7.51 -0.28
N PRO A 35 14.04 -7.37 -1.17
CA PRO A 35 15.33 -6.78 -0.79
C PRO A 35 15.22 -5.39 -0.16
N HIS A 36 14.21 -4.60 -0.56
CA HIS A 36 13.98 -3.28 0.02
C HIS A 36 13.55 -3.38 1.49
N PHE A 37 12.63 -4.26 1.84
CA PHE A 37 12.22 -4.46 3.24
C PHE A 37 13.35 -5.02 4.12
N ILE A 38 14.19 -5.91 3.55
CA ILE A 38 15.40 -6.39 4.24
C ILE A 38 16.41 -5.24 4.46
N PHE A 39 16.55 -4.35 3.48
CA PHE A 39 17.38 -3.16 3.62
C PHE A 39 16.84 -2.21 4.69
N LEU A 40 15.53 -1.95 4.69
CA LEU A 40 14.84 -1.14 5.68
C LEU A 40 15.03 -1.71 7.10
N TYR A 41 14.85 -3.02 7.26
CA TYR A 41 15.12 -3.75 8.50
C TYR A 41 16.53 -3.43 9.04
N LYS A 42 17.58 -3.60 8.23
CA LYS A 42 18.97 -3.34 8.65
C LYS A 42 19.17 -1.89 9.12
N ARG A 43 18.41 -0.92 8.61
CA ARG A 43 18.50 0.50 9.00
C ARG A 43 17.68 0.83 10.25
N LEU A 44 16.66 0.04 10.56
CA LEU A 44 15.75 0.25 11.68
C LEU A 44 16.16 -0.56 12.92
N VAL A 45 16.77 -1.72 12.75
CA VAL A 45 17.22 -2.63 13.83
C VAL A 45 17.97 -1.91 14.95
N PRO A 46 18.96 -1.04 14.68
CA PRO A 46 19.70 -0.37 15.76
C PRO A 46 18.83 0.51 16.67
N ALA A 47 17.65 0.94 16.21
CA ALA A 47 16.72 1.73 17.01
C ALA A 47 15.80 0.83 17.85
N MET A 48 15.20 -0.20 17.24
CA MET A 48 14.26 -1.13 17.88
C MET A 48 14.22 -2.46 17.13
N GLU A 49 14.99 -3.44 17.59
CA GLU A 49 15.08 -4.76 16.93
C GLU A 49 13.71 -5.43 16.79
N PHE A 50 12.96 -5.56 17.89
CA PHE A 50 11.65 -6.22 17.91
C PHE A 50 10.70 -5.66 16.84
N LEU A 51 10.44 -4.34 16.87
CA LEU A 51 9.54 -3.70 15.91
C LEU A 51 10.07 -3.76 14.47
N SER A 52 11.40 -3.70 14.30
CA SER A 52 12.02 -3.79 12.98
C SER A 52 11.81 -5.17 12.36
N THR A 53 11.96 -6.23 13.17
CA THR A 53 11.71 -7.61 12.75
C THR A 53 10.25 -7.79 12.31
N PHE A 54 9.29 -7.35 13.13
CA PHE A 54 7.87 -7.42 12.74
C PHE A 54 7.59 -6.62 11.48
N SER A 55 8.08 -5.38 11.40
CA SER A 55 7.91 -4.55 10.21
C SER A 55 8.45 -5.25 8.96
N CYS A 56 9.61 -5.90 9.03
CA CYS A 56 10.18 -6.65 7.92
C CYS A 56 9.32 -7.85 7.52
N ILE A 57 8.86 -8.65 8.48
CA ILE A 57 8.03 -9.84 8.22
C ILE A 57 6.74 -9.42 7.49
N TRP A 58 6.03 -8.43 8.02
CA TRP A 58 4.78 -7.94 7.42
C TRP A 58 5.01 -7.26 6.06
N GLY A 59 6.15 -6.58 5.88
CA GLY A 59 6.53 -6.02 4.58
C GLY A 59 6.77 -7.12 3.52
N VAL A 60 7.44 -8.20 3.90
CA VAL A 60 7.65 -9.37 3.02
C VAL A 60 6.35 -10.11 2.73
N GLU A 61 5.47 -10.26 3.72
CA GLU A 61 4.12 -10.79 3.49
C GLU A 61 3.33 -9.93 2.50
N GLY A 62 3.42 -8.60 2.65
CA GLY A 62 2.87 -7.62 1.71
C GLY A 62 3.39 -7.81 0.29
N CYS A 63 4.71 -7.99 0.13
CA CYS A 63 5.35 -8.31 -1.14
C CYS A 63 4.80 -9.57 -1.80
N ILE A 64 4.64 -10.64 -1.02
CA ILE A 64 4.10 -11.92 -1.51
C ILE A 64 2.64 -11.73 -1.93
N GLY A 65 1.81 -11.10 -1.10
CA GLY A 65 0.42 -10.80 -1.43
C GLY A 65 0.31 -9.98 -2.72
N PHE A 66 1.13 -8.93 -2.83
CA PHE A 66 1.14 -8.04 -4.00
C PHE A 66 1.59 -8.76 -5.28
N GLY A 67 2.62 -9.62 -5.19
CA GLY A 67 3.09 -10.42 -6.31
C GLY A 67 2.03 -11.43 -6.82
N LEU A 68 1.15 -11.90 -5.93
CA LEU A 68 0.12 -12.89 -6.25
C LEU A 68 -1.24 -12.28 -6.61
N ILE A 69 -1.48 -11.00 -6.32
CA ILE A 69 -2.78 -10.34 -6.52
C ILE A 69 -3.24 -10.36 -7.98
N GLY A 70 -2.28 -10.26 -8.92
CA GLY A 70 -2.55 -10.34 -10.35
C GLY A 70 -2.94 -11.75 -10.79
N ILE A 71 -2.23 -12.77 -10.27
CA ILE A 71 -2.44 -14.18 -10.62
C ILE A 71 -3.81 -14.65 -10.16
N PHE A 72 -4.17 -14.37 -8.92
CA PHE A 72 -5.49 -14.69 -8.38
C PHE A 72 -6.44 -13.51 -8.60
N HIS A 73 -6.79 -13.20 -9.84
CA HIS A 73 -7.77 -12.15 -10.10
C HIS A 73 -9.18 -12.57 -9.67
N GLN A 74 -10.04 -11.59 -9.39
CA GLN A 74 -11.37 -11.76 -8.80
C GLN A 74 -12.28 -12.75 -9.58
N GLY A 75 -12.09 -12.89 -10.90
CA GLY A 75 -12.94 -13.69 -11.78
C GLY A 75 -12.73 -15.21 -11.68
N ILE A 76 -11.52 -15.67 -11.36
CA ILE A 76 -11.18 -17.11 -11.35
C ILE A 76 -11.30 -17.70 -9.94
N LEU A 77 -10.66 -17.08 -8.94
CA LEU A 77 -10.65 -17.56 -7.55
C LEU A 77 -10.90 -16.40 -6.57
N PRO A 78 -12.17 -15.98 -6.37
CA PRO A 78 -12.50 -14.80 -5.56
C PRO A 78 -11.94 -14.84 -4.14
N LYS A 79 -11.96 -16.02 -3.50
CA LYS A 79 -11.40 -16.21 -2.15
C LYS A 79 -9.89 -16.04 -2.11
N MET A 80 -9.18 -16.54 -3.13
CA MET A 80 -7.72 -16.39 -3.20
C MET A 80 -7.35 -14.94 -3.48
N HIS A 81 -8.08 -14.26 -4.36
CA HIS A 81 -7.91 -12.83 -4.59
C HIS A 81 -8.00 -12.05 -3.28
N GLN A 82 -9.08 -12.28 -2.52
CA GLN A 82 -9.31 -11.61 -1.24
C GLN A 82 -8.17 -11.87 -0.24
N ILE A 83 -7.68 -13.10 -0.12
CA ILE A 83 -6.54 -13.45 0.73
C ILE A 83 -5.30 -12.67 0.29
N THR A 84 -4.96 -12.68 -1.01
CA THR A 84 -3.77 -11.97 -1.51
C THR A 84 -3.87 -10.45 -1.36
N THR A 85 -5.07 -9.89 -1.49
CA THR A 85 -5.36 -8.47 -1.23
C THR A 85 -5.14 -8.15 0.25
N TYR A 86 -5.64 -8.98 1.17
CA TYR A 86 -5.39 -8.77 2.60
C TYR A 86 -3.92 -8.93 2.98
N MET A 87 -3.22 -9.92 2.41
CA MET A 87 -1.78 -10.06 2.60
C MET A 87 -1.03 -8.82 2.10
N ALA A 88 -1.35 -8.32 0.89
CA ALA A 88 -0.70 -7.16 0.29
C ALA A 88 -0.91 -5.90 1.14
N PHE A 89 -2.16 -5.43 1.23
CA PHE A 89 -2.48 -4.15 1.87
C PHE A 89 -2.41 -4.24 3.40
N GLY A 90 -2.80 -5.36 3.99
CA GLY A 90 -2.65 -5.60 5.42
C GLY A 90 -1.18 -5.70 5.83
N GLY A 91 -0.38 -6.48 5.09
CA GLY A 91 1.05 -6.60 5.33
C GLY A 91 1.78 -5.25 5.22
N PHE A 92 1.55 -4.50 4.14
CA PHE A 92 2.14 -3.16 4.00
C PHE A 92 1.62 -2.16 5.06
N GLY A 93 0.34 -2.19 5.39
CA GLY A 93 -0.24 -1.34 6.44
C GLY A 93 0.34 -1.61 7.82
N ILE A 94 0.46 -2.88 8.22
CA ILE A 94 1.08 -3.29 9.50
C ILE A 94 2.58 -2.96 9.49
N CYS A 95 3.27 -3.16 8.36
CA CYS A 95 4.67 -2.77 8.18
C CYS A 95 4.86 -1.27 8.42
N ALA A 96 4.03 -0.43 7.79
CA ALA A 96 4.01 1.02 7.95
C ALA A 96 3.71 1.43 9.40
N PHE A 97 2.76 0.77 10.04
CA PHE A 97 2.43 1.00 11.44
C PHE A 97 3.61 0.75 12.37
N PHE A 98 4.36 -0.35 12.21
CA PHE A 98 5.56 -0.58 13.01
C PHE A 98 6.69 0.40 12.68
N CYS A 99 6.89 0.72 11.40
CA CYS A 99 7.85 1.74 10.98
C CYS A 99 7.58 3.10 11.64
N LEU A 100 6.31 3.49 11.79
CA LEU A 100 5.90 4.75 12.42
C LEU A 100 6.51 4.91 13.82
N PHE A 101 6.34 3.90 14.70
CA PHE A 101 6.85 3.97 16.07
C PHE A 101 8.38 4.03 16.12
N ILE A 102 9.05 3.28 15.24
CA ILE A 102 10.52 3.30 15.17
C ILE A 102 11.00 4.69 14.77
N LEU A 103 10.36 5.31 13.76
CA LEU A 103 10.74 6.63 13.26
C LEU A 103 10.42 7.74 14.27
N ILE A 104 9.28 7.67 14.97
CA ILE A 104 8.96 8.56 16.10
C ILE A 104 10.06 8.48 17.16
N ARG A 105 10.46 7.28 17.57
CA ARG A 105 11.55 7.10 18.54
C ARG A 105 12.85 7.72 18.04
N LYS A 106 13.22 7.51 16.77
CA LYS A 106 14.45 8.10 16.20
C LYS A 106 14.41 9.63 16.22
N ILE A 107 13.25 10.24 15.97
CA ILE A 107 13.04 11.71 16.07
C ILE A 107 13.18 12.19 17.52
N ILE A 108 12.53 11.50 18.48
CA ILE A 108 12.60 11.85 19.91
C ILE A 108 14.05 11.80 20.40
N LEU A 109 14.80 10.77 19.98
CA LEU A 109 16.22 10.60 20.28
C LEU A 109 17.15 11.48 19.44
N LYS A 110 16.60 12.36 18.58
CA LYS A 110 17.34 13.31 17.75
C LYS A 110 18.40 12.67 16.85
N HIS A 111 18.14 11.47 16.32
CA HIS A 111 18.99 10.91 15.28
C HIS A 111 18.96 11.80 14.02
N ASN A 112 20.03 11.77 13.23
CA ASN A 112 20.13 12.53 11.98
C ASN A 112 19.06 12.13 10.93
N TRP A 113 18.39 11.01 11.13
CA TRP A 113 17.35 10.51 10.23
C TRP A 113 16.24 9.77 11.00
N PRO A 114 14.96 9.92 10.59
CA PRO A 114 14.45 10.83 9.57
C PRO A 114 14.38 12.28 10.07
N SER A 115 14.44 13.25 9.15
CA SER A 115 14.11 14.63 9.51
C SER A 115 12.60 14.75 9.79
N ILE A 116 12.22 15.63 10.72
CA ILE A 116 10.80 15.84 11.08
C ILE A 116 9.97 16.20 9.86
N LYS A 117 10.50 17.01 8.94
CA LYS A 117 9.81 17.39 7.69
C LYS A 117 9.53 16.17 6.80
N LYS A 118 10.53 15.30 6.60
CA LYS A 118 10.39 14.07 5.82
C LYS A 118 9.40 13.09 6.46
N PHE A 119 9.41 13.01 7.80
CA PHE A 119 8.47 12.20 8.56
C PHE A 119 7.03 12.71 8.42
N ILE A 120 6.81 14.02 8.59
CA ILE A 120 5.48 14.64 8.41
C ILE A 120 5.02 14.46 6.96
N LEU A 121 5.91 14.57 5.98
CA LEU A 121 5.54 14.35 4.59
C LEU A 121 5.09 12.90 4.34
N LEU A 122 5.85 11.91 4.82
CA LEU A 122 5.53 10.48 4.65
C LEU A 122 4.23 10.07 5.38
N TYR A 123 4.14 10.35 6.68
CA TYR A 123 2.99 9.89 7.48
C TYR A 123 1.83 10.86 7.45
N GLY A 124 2.08 12.15 7.22
CA GLY A 124 1.03 13.14 7.03
C GLY A 124 0.23 12.89 5.75
N SER A 125 0.88 12.58 4.62
CA SER A 125 0.15 12.21 3.39
C SER A 125 -0.71 10.96 3.61
N MET A 126 -0.12 9.91 4.18
CA MET A 126 -0.81 8.66 4.47
C MET A 126 -1.99 8.86 5.42
N LEU A 127 -1.81 9.62 6.52
CA LEU A 127 -2.88 9.92 7.48
C LEU A 127 -3.96 10.81 6.87
N SER A 128 -3.61 11.81 6.05
CA SER A 128 -4.59 12.64 5.35
C SER A 128 -5.46 11.78 4.44
N ILE A 129 -4.87 10.82 3.72
CA ILE A 129 -5.63 9.89 2.90
C ILE A 129 -6.57 9.03 3.76
N LEU A 130 -6.08 8.47 4.87
CA LEU A 130 -6.92 7.68 5.78
C LEU A 130 -8.03 8.49 6.46
N ILE A 131 -7.76 9.75 6.83
CA ILE A 131 -8.78 10.65 7.40
C ILE A 131 -9.86 10.92 6.36
N ILE A 132 -9.48 11.21 5.11
CA ILE A 132 -10.44 11.34 4.02
C ILE A 132 -11.22 10.03 3.85
N ALA A 133 -10.58 8.86 3.96
CA ALA A 133 -11.24 7.54 3.95
C ALA A 133 -12.34 7.40 5.02
N LEU A 134 -12.11 7.97 6.21
CA LEU A 134 -12.99 7.83 7.38
C LEU A 134 -14.08 8.90 7.47
N LEU A 135 -13.89 10.07 6.86
CA LEU A 135 -14.84 11.17 6.92
C LEU A 135 -16.08 10.98 6.04
N PHE A 136 -16.03 10.02 5.11
CA PHE A 136 -17.08 9.81 4.12
C PHE A 136 -17.51 8.34 4.12
N ASP A 137 -18.75 8.07 4.54
CA ASP A 137 -19.37 6.74 4.39
C ASP A 137 -19.69 6.43 2.92
N SER A 138 -19.89 7.46 2.10
CA SER A 138 -20.01 7.42 0.65
C SER A 138 -19.36 8.65 0.03
N TYR A 139 -18.66 8.46 -1.08
CA TYR A 139 -18.07 9.55 -1.85
C TYR A 139 -19.01 10.11 -2.91
N GLU A 140 -20.21 9.55 -3.06
CA GLU A 140 -21.17 10.04 -4.05
C GLU A 140 -21.51 11.51 -3.79
N GLU A 141 -21.82 11.88 -2.54
CA GLU A 141 -22.09 13.27 -2.17
C GLU A 141 -20.88 14.19 -2.41
N PHE A 142 -19.67 13.71 -2.10
CA PHE A 142 -18.44 14.45 -2.38
C PHE A 142 -18.29 14.73 -3.88
N PHE A 143 -18.48 13.71 -4.74
CA PHE A 143 -18.36 13.86 -6.20
C PHE A 143 -19.44 14.77 -6.78
N VAL A 144 -20.69 14.61 -6.35
CA VAL A 144 -21.79 15.49 -6.75
C VAL A 144 -21.47 16.96 -6.41
N ASN A 145 -20.95 17.22 -5.20
CA ASN A 145 -20.61 18.56 -4.75
C ASN A 145 -19.46 19.21 -5.55
N ILE A 146 -18.55 18.42 -6.12
CA ILE A 146 -17.47 18.92 -6.99
C ILE A 146 -17.79 18.81 -8.49
N GLY A 147 -19.03 18.47 -8.87
CA GLY A 147 -19.48 18.38 -10.26
C GLY A 147 -18.97 17.15 -11.03
N VAL A 148 -18.53 16.11 -10.33
CA VAL A 148 -18.10 14.83 -10.93
C VAL A 148 -19.27 13.84 -10.85
N ASN A 149 -19.61 13.20 -11.97
CA ASN A 149 -20.65 12.17 -11.97
C ASN A 149 -20.16 10.93 -11.18
N PRO A 150 -20.80 10.53 -10.07
CA PRO A 150 -20.37 9.41 -9.23
C PRO A 150 -20.32 8.07 -9.97
N ILE A 151 -21.10 7.91 -11.04
CA ILE A 151 -21.14 6.71 -11.88
C ILE A 151 -19.76 6.38 -12.47
N TYR A 152 -18.90 7.38 -12.69
CA TYR A 152 -17.55 7.15 -13.20
C TYR A 152 -16.63 6.44 -12.20
N LEU A 153 -16.92 6.53 -10.89
CA LEU A 153 -16.06 6.00 -9.82
C LEU A 153 -16.72 4.86 -9.04
N ASN A 154 -18.05 4.72 -9.10
CA ASN A 154 -18.85 3.51 -8.81
C ASN A 154 -18.32 2.65 -7.64
N ASP A 155 -18.39 3.18 -6.41
CA ASP A 155 -17.88 2.60 -5.14
C ASP A 155 -16.37 2.23 -5.07
N LYS A 156 -15.62 2.36 -6.17
CA LYS A 156 -14.20 1.96 -6.27
C LYS A 156 -13.23 3.02 -5.77
N PHE A 157 -13.71 4.22 -5.46
CA PHE A 157 -12.85 5.33 -5.05
C PHE A 157 -12.01 4.98 -3.83
N LEU A 158 -12.60 4.32 -2.83
CA LEU A 158 -11.89 3.87 -1.63
C LEU A 158 -10.79 2.87 -1.95
N GLU A 159 -11.05 1.89 -2.82
CA GLU A 159 -10.04 0.91 -3.23
C GLU A 159 -8.85 1.61 -3.93
N TRP A 160 -9.12 2.57 -4.81
CA TRP A 160 -8.08 3.37 -5.46
C TRP A 160 -7.29 4.20 -4.45
N LEU A 161 -8.00 4.81 -3.51
CA LEU A 161 -7.43 5.65 -2.48
C LEU A 161 -6.49 4.86 -1.55
N TYR A 162 -6.88 3.65 -1.13
CA TYR A 162 -6.00 2.75 -0.37
C TYR A 162 -4.80 2.26 -1.18
N PHE A 163 -5.00 1.95 -2.46
CA PHE A 163 -3.91 1.57 -3.36
C PHE A 163 -2.88 2.70 -3.51
N PHE A 164 -3.33 3.92 -3.78
CA PHE A 164 -2.44 5.07 -3.89
C PHE A 164 -1.77 5.44 -2.57
N ALA A 165 -2.46 5.33 -1.42
CA ALA A 165 -1.84 5.51 -0.11
C ALA A 165 -0.68 4.53 0.11
N THR A 166 -0.89 3.27 -0.26
CA THR A 166 0.12 2.21 -0.13
C THR A 166 1.32 2.46 -1.05
N LEU A 167 1.06 2.83 -2.32
CA LEU A 167 2.12 3.17 -3.27
C LEU A 167 2.90 4.42 -2.85
N ASP A 168 2.20 5.48 -2.41
CA ASP A 168 2.82 6.69 -1.89
C ASP A 168 3.74 6.35 -0.73
N TRP A 169 3.27 5.55 0.24
CA TRP A 169 4.10 5.12 1.36
C TRP A 169 5.32 4.32 0.91
N LEU A 170 5.17 3.33 0.02
CA LEU A 170 6.27 2.52 -0.50
C LEU A 170 7.34 3.36 -1.21
N ILE A 171 6.93 4.34 -2.01
CA ILE A 171 7.84 5.22 -2.74
C ILE A 171 8.51 6.19 -1.76
N MET A 172 7.73 6.81 -0.87
CA MET A 172 8.21 7.84 0.03
C MET A 172 9.14 7.28 1.09
N ILE A 173 8.89 6.08 1.60
CA ILE A 173 9.81 5.43 2.56
C ILE A 173 11.18 5.20 1.92
N ILE A 174 11.24 4.79 0.63
CA ILE A 174 12.49 4.69 -0.13
C ILE A 174 13.21 6.04 -0.20
N LEU A 175 12.49 7.10 -0.58
CA LEU A 175 13.07 8.44 -0.79
C LEU A 175 13.60 9.09 0.49
N ILE A 176 13.00 8.77 1.64
CA ILE A 176 13.45 9.36 2.89
C ILE A 176 14.68 8.66 3.44
N ILE A 177 14.84 7.34 3.27
CA ILE A 177 15.97 6.56 3.83
C ILE A 177 17.32 7.07 3.28
N PRO A 178 18.35 7.25 4.12
CA PRO A 178 19.66 7.65 3.66
C PRO A 178 20.28 6.54 2.79
N MET A 179 20.57 6.88 1.53
CA MET A 179 21.36 6.06 0.63
C MET A 179 22.84 6.33 0.89
N ILE A 180 23.41 5.55 1.83
CA ILE A 180 24.80 5.63 2.30
C ILE A 180 25.04 6.85 3.21
#